data_AF-A0A954GFJ7-F1
#
_entry.id   AF-A0A954GFJ7-F1
#
_cell.length_a   1.000
_cell.length_b   1.000
_cell.length_c   1.000
_cell.angle_alpha   90.00
_cell.angle_beta   90.00
_cell.angle_gamma   90.00
#
_symmetry.space_group_name_H-M   'P 1'
#
loop_
_entity.id
_entity.type
_entity.pdbx_description
1 polymer ?
#
loop_
_entity_poly.entity_id
_entity_poly.type
_entity_poly.pdbx_seq_one_letter_code
_entity_poly.pdbx_strand_id
1 'polypeptide(L)'
;MTNFLDDDYDPGSGPQPGGSNKALMIGVFAGVGLLVCLLCCGGGIAFFYFGTSVLAEEIRNELKVNPVVQEKVGNIKELEIDWIKSGAADGEDDFVLRIFGDKASGYVTVESITDIDGNEEVVSGTLELDSGETFDLFPEEDSSELPVEPE
;
A
#
# COMPACT_ATOMS: atom_id res chain seq x y z
N MET A 1 26.34 64.34 64.92
CA MET A 1 27.00 63.44 63.95
C MET A 1 26.27 62.11 64.05
N THR A 2 25.07 62.03 63.46
CA THR A 2 24.79 61.55 62.10
C THR A 2 25.06 60.05 61.95
N ASN A 3 23.96 59.31 61.77
CA ASN A 3 23.72 58.15 60.90
C ASN A 3 22.32 57.65 61.34
N PHE A 4 21.15 57.96 60.78
CA PHE A 4 20.65 58.22 59.42
C PHE A 4 21.17 57.25 58.36
N LEU A 5 20.22 56.67 57.62
CA LEU A 5 20.29 55.57 56.65
C LEU A 5 20.10 54.20 57.33
N ASP A 6 18.90 53.61 57.34
CA ASP A 6 18.17 53.03 56.19
C ASP A 6 19.10 52.12 55.36
N ASP A 7 18.99 50.81 55.56
CA ASP A 7 19.26 49.83 54.50
C ASP A 7 18.70 48.46 54.93
N ASP A 8 17.38 48.31 54.84
CA ASP A 8 16.74 47.00 54.66
C ASP A 8 17.13 46.49 53.26
N TYR A 9 18.36 46.00 53.14
CA TYR A 9 18.82 45.31 51.96
C TYR A 9 18.30 43.87 51.99
N ASP A 10 17.15 43.65 51.35
CA ASP A 10 16.63 42.32 50.98
C ASP A 10 17.06 41.98 49.54
N PRO A 11 18.16 41.23 49.35
CA PRO A 11 18.58 40.82 48.02
C PRO A 11 17.73 39.64 47.55
N GLY A 12 16.64 39.97 46.88
CA GLY A 12 16.20 39.20 45.74
C GLY A 12 15.10 38.18 46.00
N SER A 13 13.88 38.59 45.65
CA SER A 13 12.91 37.68 45.06
C SER A 13 12.43 38.25 43.73
N GLY A 14 13.29 38.18 42.71
CA GLY A 14 12.84 38.30 41.33
C GLY A 14 11.79 37.20 41.04
N PRO A 15 10.70 37.49 40.31
CA PRO A 15 9.75 36.47 39.95
C PRO A 15 10.44 35.47 39.03
N GLN A 16 10.77 34.28 39.54
CA GLN A 16 11.07 33.15 38.69
C GLN A 16 9.73 32.67 38.13
N PRO A 17 9.46 32.74 36.81
CA PRO A 17 8.29 32.12 36.24
C PRO A 17 8.52 30.60 36.34
N GLY A 18 8.01 30.02 37.43
CA GLY A 18 7.93 28.58 37.62
C GLY A 18 6.90 28.00 36.65
N GLY A 19 7.26 27.95 35.37
CA GLY A 19 6.48 27.27 34.34
C GLY A 19 6.38 25.80 34.72
N SER A 20 5.17 25.38 35.06
CA SER A 20 4.88 24.01 35.47
C SER A 20 5.25 23.03 34.35
N ASN A 21 6.40 22.36 34.51
CA ASN A 21 6.86 21.28 33.63
C ASN A 21 5.81 20.16 33.46
N LYS A 22 4.79 20.11 34.33
CA LYS A 22 3.67 19.17 34.24
C LYS A 22 2.76 19.46 33.04
N ALA A 23 2.55 20.73 32.67
CA ALA A 23 1.75 21.09 31.50
C ALA A 23 2.48 20.74 30.19
N LEU A 24 3.81 20.95 30.15
CA LEU A 24 4.66 20.54 29.04
C LEU A 24 4.65 19.00 28.89
N MET A 25 4.82 18.26 29.99
CA MET A 25 4.81 16.79 29.98
C MET A 25 3.43 16.23 29.56
N ILE A 26 2.31 16.78 30.04
CA ILE A 26 0.97 16.37 29.61
C ILE A 26 0.77 16.64 28.11
N GLY A 27 1.24 17.78 27.61
CA GLY A 27 1.24 18.10 26.18
C GLY A 27 2.05 17.10 25.34
N VAL A 28 3.21 16.66 25.84
CA VAL A 28 4.05 15.66 25.17
C VAL A 28 3.38 14.28 25.18
N PHE A 29 2.84 13.80 26.30
CA PHE A 29 2.15 12.50 26.33
C PHE A 29 0.86 12.50 25.53
N ALA A 30 0.10 13.59 25.54
CA ALA A 30 -1.08 13.74 24.68
C ALA A 30 -0.69 13.82 23.20
N GLY A 31 0.39 14.53 22.87
CA GLY A 31 0.92 14.64 21.51
C GLY A 31 1.46 13.31 20.98
N VAL A 32 2.24 12.58 21.77
CA VAL A 32 2.75 11.25 21.43
C VAL A 32 1.62 10.23 21.37
N GLY A 33 0.67 10.26 22.30
CA GLY A 33 -0.51 9.40 22.26
C GLY A 33 -1.38 9.65 21.02
N LEU A 34 -1.58 10.91 20.65
CA LEU A 34 -2.26 11.30 19.41
C LEU A 34 -1.47 10.85 18.18
N LEU A 35 -0.14 11.00 18.18
CA LEU A 35 0.73 10.57 17.08
C LEU A 35 0.73 9.05 16.92
N VAL A 36 0.72 8.29 18.01
CA VAL A 36 0.62 6.81 18.00
C VAL A 36 -0.77 6.36 17.58
N CYS A 37 -1.84 7.02 18.04
CA CYS A 37 -3.20 6.76 17.54
C CYS A 37 -3.34 7.11 16.06
N LEU A 38 -2.76 8.22 15.60
CA LEU A 38 -2.69 8.53 14.19
C LEU A 38 -1.92 7.45 13.47
N LEU A 39 -0.70 7.10 13.86
CA LEU A 39 0.11 6.08 13.18
C LEU A 39 -0.57 4.70 13.17
N CYS A 40 -1.21 4.30 14.27
CA CYS A 40 -1.83 2.98 14.43
C CYS A 40 -3.23 2.88 13.80
N CYS A 41 -4.01 3.98 13.78
CA CYS A 41 -5.41 3.96 13.36
C CYS A 41 -5.73 4.81 12.11
N GLY A 42 -4.79 5.64 11.63
CA GLY A 42 -5.04 6.52 10.47
C GLY A 42 -3.88 6.57 9.47
N GLY A 43 -2.66 6.73 9.95
CA GLY A 43 -1.41 6.75 9.20
C GLY A 43 -1.09 5.40 8.60
N GLY A 44 -1.16 4.30 9.37
CA GLY A 44 -0.95 2.95 8.84
C GLY A 44 -1.99 2.57 7.78
N ILE A 45 -3.26 2.95 8.00
CA ILE A 45 -4.33 2.74 7.01
C ILE A 45 -4.06 3.56 5.76
N ALA A 46 -3.79 4.86 5.87
CA ALA A 46 -3.48 5.70 4.71
C ALA A 46 -2.23 5.25 3.96
N PHE A 47 -1.18 4.80 4.66
CA PHE A 47 0.02 4.24 4.03
C PHE A 47 -0.27 2.92 3.30
N PHE A 48 -1.10 2.07 3.89
CA PHE A 48 -1.52 0.81 3.28
C PHE A 48 -2.37 1.09 2.04
N TYR A 49 -3.38 1.96 2.11
CA TYR A 49 -4.19 2.35 0.95
C TYR A 49 -3.35 3.03 -0.14
N PHE A 50 -2.35 3.84 0.22
CA PHE A 50 -1.48 4.49 -0.75
C PHE A 50 -0.49 3.51 -1.40
N GLY A 51 0.17 2.66 -0.60
CA GLY A 51 1.12 1.66 -1.10
C GLY A 51 0.44 0.64 -2.03
N THR A 52 -0.76 0.20 -1.65
CA THR A 52 -1.54 -0.77 -2.44
C THR A 52 -2.09 -0.20 -3.75
N SER A 53 -2.35 1.11 -3.80
CA SER A 53 -2.78 1.76 -5.04
C SER A 53 -1.71 1.80 -6.13
N VAL A 54 -0.43 1.80 -5.75
CA VAL A 54 0.70 1.78 -6.70
C VAL A 54 0.81 0.40 -7.36
N LEU A 55 0.86 -0.67 -6.55
CA LEU A 55 0.89 -2.06 -6.99
C LEU A 55 -0.32 -2.41 -7.87
N ALA A 56 -1.52 -2.02 -7.44
CA ALA A 56 -2.74 -2.25 -8.20
C ALA A 56 -2.75 -1.53 -9.55
N GLU A 57 -2.05 -0.40 -9.69
CA GLU A 57 -1.98 0.34 -10.94
C GLU A 57 -0.99 -0.27 -11.94
N GLU A 58 0.14 -0.80 -11.45
CA GLU A 58 1.13 -1.53 -12.25
C GLU A 58 0.51 -2.81 -12.83
N ILE A 59 -0.05 -3.66 -11.96
CA ILE A 59 -0.76 -4.88 -12.37
C ILE A 59 -1.91 -4.53 -13.32
N ARG A 60 -2.68 -3.47 -13.05
CA ARG A 60 -3.75 -3.02 -13.96
C ARG A 60 -3.22 -2.66 -15.34
N ASN A 61 -2.09 -1.97 -15.43
CA ASN A 61 -1.55 -1.55 -16.72
C ASN A 61 -1.09 -2.73 -17.56
N GLU A 62 -0.51 -3.75 -16.91
CA GLU A 62 -0.15 -5.01 -17.55
C GLU A 62 -1.39 -5.80 -18.00
N LEU A 63 -2.38 -5.98 -17.12
CA LEU A 63 -3.63 -6.69 -17.45
C LEU A 63 -4.44 -5.99 -18.56
N LYS A 64 -4.40 -4.66 -18.67
CA LYS A 64 -5.11 -3.91 -19.72
C LYS A 64 -4.61 -4.26 -21.12
N VAL A 65 -3.32 -4.53 -21.28
CA VAL A 65 -2.71 -4.83 -22.58
C VAL A 65 -2.64 -6.34 -22.84
N ASN A 66 -2.94 -7.17 -21.83
CA ASN A 66 -2.96 -8.61 -21.96
C ASN A 66 -4.10 -9.06 -22.92
N PRO A 67 -3.79 -9.88 -23.96
CA PRO A 67 -4.75 -10.27 -24.98
C PRO A 67 -5.90 -11.14 -24.41
N VAL A 68 -5.60 -12.01 -23.44
CA VAL A 68 -6.60 -12.88 -22.81
C VAL A 68 -7.61 -12.04 -22.02
N VAL A 69 -7.13 -11.04 -21.27
CA VAL A 69 -8.00 -10.12 -20.53
C VAL A 69 -8.88 -9.30 -21.48
N GLN A 70 -8.33 -8.74 -22.56
CA GLN A 70 -9.12 -7.99 -23.54
C GLN A 70 -10.18 -8.86 -24.23
N GLU A 71 -9.84 -10.10 -24.54
CA GLU A 71 -10.76 -11.04 -25.17
C GLU A 71 -11.91 -11.41 -24.22
N LYS A 72 -11.58 -11.87 -23.00
CA LYS A 72 -12.53 -12.47 -22.07
C LYS A 72 -13.26 -11.46 -21.18
N VAL A 73 -12.54 -10.47 -20.67
CA VAL A 73 -13.04 -9.47 -19.70
C VAL A 73 -13.46 -8.17 -20.39
N GLY A 74 -12.76 -7.78 -21.47
CA GLY A 74 -12.99 -6.52 -22.18
C GLY A 74 -12.31 -5.33 -21.49
N ASN A 75 -12.89 -4.13 -21.58
CA ASN A 75 -12.31 -2.98 -20.87
C ASN A 75 -12.50 -3.15 -19.36
N ILE A 76 -11.41 -3.05 -18.62
CA ILE A 76 -11.43 -3.11 -17.15
C ILE A 76 -12.04 -1.83 -16.59
N LYS A 77 -13.16 -1.95 -15.88
CA LYS A 77 -13.81 -0.85 -15.16
C LYS A 77 -13.20 -0.67 -13.78
N GLU A 78 -13.00 -1.79 -13.10
CA GLU A 78 -12.58 -1.82 -11.71
C GLU A 78 -11.68 -3.03 -11.48
N LEU A 79 -10.70 -2.84 -10.60
CA LEU A 79 -9.71 -3.85 -10.24
C LEU A 79 -9.37 -3.57 -8.77
N GLU A 80 -9.57 -4.57 -7.93
CA GLU A 80 -9.42 -4.48 -6.48
C GLU A 80 -8.60 -5.65 -5.99
N ILE A 81 -7.62 -5.40 -5.13
CA ILE A 81 -6.87 -6.49 -4.49
C ILE A 81 -7.72 -7.09 -3.37
N ASP A 82 -7.89 -8.41 -3.40
CA ASP A 82 -8.54 -9.17 -2.36
C ASP A 82 -7.49 -9.68 -1.37
N TRP A 83 -7.12 -8.83 -0.41
CA TRP A 83 -6.09 -9.14 0.60
C TRP A 83 -6.35 -10.41 1.41
N ILE A 84 -7.63 -10.76 1.59
CA ILE A 84 -8.01 -11.97 2.32
C ILE A 84 -7.70 -13.19 1.47
N LYS A 85 -8.03 -13.16 0.18
CA LYS A 85 -7.69 -14.23 -0.75
C LYS A 85 -6.20 -14.29 -1.05
N SER A 86 -5.51 -13.16 -1.23
CA SER A 86 -4.04 -13.14 -1.43
C SER A 86 -3.33 -13.79 -0.23
N GLY A 87 -3.71 -13.43 1.00
CA GLY A 87 -3.11 -14.05 2.20
C GLY A 87 -3.49 -15.53 2.44
N ALA A 88 -4.41 -16.07 1.64
CA ALA A 88 -4.81 -17.48 1.65
C ALA A 88 -4.36 -18.23 0.39
N ALA A 89 -3.71 -17.55 -0.55
CA ALA A 89 -3.11 -18.17 -1.72
C ALA A 89 -1.90 -19.02 -1.27
N ASP A 90 -1.57 -20.03 -2.09
CA ASP A 90 -0.53 -20.99 -1.74
C ASP A 90 0.90 -20.40 -1.92
N GLY A 91 1.08 -19.41 -2.81
CA GLY A 91 2.34 -18.69 -3.00
C GLY A 91 2.50 -17.50 -2.05
N GLU A 92 3.72 -17.30 -1.53
CA GLU A 92 4.05 -16.17 -0.64
C GLU A 92 3.92 -14.80 -1.33
N ASP A 93 4.07 -14.77 -2.66
CA ASP A 93 4.01 -13.56 -3.49
C ASP A 93 2.82 -13.58 -4.47
N ASP A 94 1.80 -14.39 -4.17
CA ASP A 94 0.58 -14.47 -4.96
C ASP A 94 -0.40 -13.34 -4.58
N PHE A 95 -0.72 -12.49 -5.54
CA PHE A 95 -1.78 -11.50 -5.39
C PHE A 95 -3.06 -11.95 -6.09
N VAL A 96 -4.16 -11.96 -5.36
CA VAL A 96 -5.50 -12.21 -5.90
C VAL A 96 -6.23 -10.89 -6.06
N LEU A 97 -6.64 -10.57 -7.28
CA LEU A 97 -7.36 -9.36 -7.64
C LEU A 97 -8.75 -9.70 -8.17
N ARG A 98 -9.77 -9.02 -7.67
CA ARG A 98 -11.10 -9.01 -8.26
C ARG A 98 -11.09 -8.08 -9.47
N ILE A 99 -11.51 -8.57 -10.64
CA ILE A 99 -11.57 -7.81 -11.89
C ILE A 99 -13.02 -7.67 -12.37
N PHE A 100 -13.40 -6.45 -12.75
CA PHE A 100 -14.71 -6.14 -13.33
C PHE A 100 -14.56 -5.51 -14.70
N GLY A 101 -15.02 -6.20 -15.74
CA GLY A 101 -14.96 -5.75 -17.12
C GLY A 101 -16.31 -5.46 -17.76
N ASP A 102 -16.27 -5.02 -19.02
CA ASP A 102 -17.45 -4.85 -19.86
C ASP A 102 -18.14 -6.17 -20.22
N LYS A 103 -17.37 -7.25 -20.41
CA LYS A 103 -17.86 -8.54 -20.90
C LYS A 103 -18.08 -9.54 -19.77
N ALA A 104 -17.14 -9.59 -18.83
CA ALA A 104 -17.14 -10.55 -17.74
C ALA A 104 -16.49 -9.94 -16.48
N SER A 105 -16.69 -10.60 -15.34
CA SER A 105 -15.99 -10.33 -14.10
C SER A 105 -15.38 -11.64 -13.60
N GLY A 106 -14.29 -11.56 -12.85
CA GLY A 106 -13.57 -12.72 -12.36
C GLY A 106 -12.58 -12.40 -11.24
N TYR A 107 -11.74 -13.37 -10.92
CA TYR A 107 -10.55 -13.21 -10.12
C TYR A 107 -9.32 -13.44 -10.99
N VAL A 108 -8.31 -12.62 -10.79
CA VAL A 108 -6.98 -12.81 -11.36
C VAL A 108 -6.05 -13.14 -10.21
N THR A 109 -5.39 -14.29 -10.28
CA THR A 109 -4.27 -14.60 -9.41
C THR A 109 -3.00 -14.34 -10.21
N VAL A 110 -2.13 -13.46 -9.71
CA VAL A 110 -0.80 -13.22 -10.28
C VAL A 110 0.26 -13.65 -9.30
N GLU A 111 1.29 -14.31 -9.81
CA GLU A 111 2.55 -14.51 -9.09
C GLU A 111 3.46 -13.36 -9.50
N SER A 112 3.93 -12.59 -8.52
CA SER A 112 4.90 -11.52 -8.77
C SER A 112 6.22 -11.82 -8.10
N ILE A 113 7.32 -11.51 -8.78
CA ILE A 113 8.66 -11.51 -8.17
C ILE A 113 9.17 -10.07 -8.08
N THR A 114 9.70 -9.70 -6.93
CA THR A 114 10.44 -8.44 -6.80
C THR A 114 11.84 -8.61 -7.40
N ASP A 115 12.17 -7.83 -8.42
CA ASP A 115 13.49 -7.83 -9.04
C ASP A 115 14.57 -7.18 -8.13
N ILE A 116 15.82 -7.19 -8.61
CA ILE A 116 16.96 -6.61 -7.85
C ILE A 116 16.87 -5.08 -7.69
N ASP A 117 16.10 -4.42 -8.55
CA ASP A 117 15.88 -2.98 -8.55
C ASP A 117 14.65 -2.58 -7.72
N GLY A 118 13.91 -3.57 -7.19
CA GLY A 118 12.73 -3.39 -6.35
C GLY A 118 11.42 -3.23 -7.12
N ASN A 119 11.39 -3.55 -8.41
CA ASN A 119 10.17 -3.56 -9.22
C ASN A 119 9.46 -4.90 -9.10
N GLU A 120 8.13 -4.88 -9.14
CA GLU A 120 7.32 -6.10 -9.22
C GLU A 120 7.13 -6.50 -10.68
N GLU A 121 7.57 -7.72 -11.01
CA GLU A 121 7.35 -8.34 -12.32
C GLU A 121 6.33 -9.47 -12.16
N VAL A 122 5.31 -9.52 -13.01
CA VAL A 122 4.35 -10.63 -13.03
C VAL A 122 4.95 -11.76 -13.87
N VAL A 123 5.25 -12.89 -13.21
CA VAL A 123 5.85 -14.07 -13.86
C VAL A 123 4.82 -15.09 -14.33
N SER A 124 3.67 -15.14 -13.67
CA SER A 124 2.57 -16.01 -14.07
C SER A 124 1.23 -15.41 -13.66
N GLY A 125 0.16 -15.81 -14.33
CA GLY A 125 -1.16 -15.25 -14.08
C GLY A 125 -2.29 -16.15 -14.54
N THR A 126 -3.29 -16.32 -13.69
CA THR A 126 -4.50 -17.10 -13.99
C THR A 126 -5.73 -16.22 -13.84
N LEU A 127 -6.60 -16.20 -14.85
CA LEU A 127 -7.92 -15.57 -14.81
C LEU A 127 -8.99 -16.64 -14.59
N GLU A 128 -9.73 -16.55 -13.50
CA GLU A 128 -10.94 -17.32 -13.24
C GLU A 128 -12.17 -16.41 -13.36
N LEU A 129 -13.02 -16.64 -14.35
CA LEU A 129 -14.26 -15.88 -14.52
C LEU A 129 -15.34 -16.33 -13.52
N ASP A 130 -16.30 -15.47 -13.24
CA ASP A 130 -17.48 -15.81 -12.44
C ASP A 130 -18.34 -16.93 -13.08
N SER A 131 -18.15 -17.19 -14.38
CA SER A 131 -18.74 -18.33 -15.08
C SER A 131 -18.12 -19.69 -14.67
N GLY A 132 -16.96 -19.66 -14.00
CA GLY A 132 -16.15 -20.82 -13.64
C GLY A 132 -15.14 -21.22 -14.72
N GLU A 133 -15.02 -20.47 -15.82
CA GLU A 133 -13.98 -20.69 -16.83
C GLU A 133 -12.64 -20.12 -16.36
N THR A 134 -11.56 -20.86 -16.61
CA THR A 134 -10.20 -20.49 -16.22
C THR A 134 -9.30 -20.35 -17.43
N PHE A 135 -8.46 -19.32 -17.46
CA PHE A 135 -7.53 -19.01 -18.54
C PHE A 135 -6.15 -18.66 -17.99
N ASP A 136 -5.11 -19.15 -18.64
CA ASP A 136 -3.74 -18.69 -18.43
C ASP A 136 -3.57 -17.32 -19.10
N LEU A 137 -2.99 -16.36 -18.40
CA LEU A 137 -2.72 -15.01 -18.89
C LEU A 137 -1.44 -14.94 -19.74
N PHE A 138 -0.52 -15.90 -19.56
CA PHE A 138 0.75 -15.97 -20.29
C PHE A 138 0.95 -17.38 -20.85
N PRO A 139 0.07 -17.84 -21.76
CA PRO A 139 0.25 -19.14 -22.39
C PRO A 139 1.59 -19.13 -23.13
N GLU A 140 2.47 -20.10 -22.85
CA GLU A 140 3.68 -20.29 -23.66
C GLU A 140 3.25 -20.45 -25.11
N GLU A 141 3.58 -19.47 -25.96
CA GLU A 141 3.21 -19.54 -27.37
C GLU A 141 3.82 -20.81 -27.96
N ASP A 142 2.93 -21.73 -28.32
CA ASP A 142 3.24 -23.04 -28.86
C ASP A 142 4.27 -22.88 -30.00
N SER A 143 5.49 -23.35 -29.77
CA SER A 143 6.65 -23.21 -30.66
C SER A 143 6.56 -24.11 -31.90
N SER A 144 5.35 -24.39 -32.39
CA SER A 144 5.05 -25.47 -33.33
C SER A 144 4.55 -25.05 -34.72
N GLU A 145 4.83 -23.82 -35.20
CA GLU A 145 4.62 -23.45 -36.61
C GLU A 145 5.84 -22.74 -37.21
N LEU A 146 6.96 -23.47 -37.33
CA LEU A 146 7.92 -23.14 -38.40
C LEU A 146 7.33 -23.62 -39.73
N PRO A 147 7.16 -22.75 -40.74
CA PRO A 147 6.74 -23.19 -42.07
C PRO A 147 7.84 -24.11 -42.61
N VAL A 148 7.49 -25.37 -42.88
CA VAL A 148 8.32 -26.28 -43.65
C VAL A 148 8.40 -25.69 -45.06
N GLU A 149 9.53 -25.09 -45.40
CA GLU A 149 9.81 -24.69 -46.79
C GLU A 149 9.74 -25.95 -47.67
N PRO A 150 8.98 -25.95 -48.77
CA PRO A 150 9.03 -27.06 -49.72
C PRO A 150 10.36 -27.01 -50.49
N GLU A 151 11.08 -28.14 -50.53
CA GLU A 151 12.25 -28.36 -51.40
C GLU A 151 11.90 -28.31 -52.90
#